data_AF-A0A7K7UNL0-F1
#
_entry.id   AF-A0A7K7UNL0-F1
#
_cell.length_a   1.000
_cell.length_b   1.000
_cell.length_c   1.000
_cell.angle_alpha   90.00
_cell.angle_beta   90.00
_cell.angle_gamma   90.00
#
_symmetry.space_group_name_H-M   'P 1'
#
loop_
_entity.id
_entity.type
_entity.pdbx_description
1 polymer ?
#
loop_
_entity_poly.entity_id
_entity_poly.type
_entity_poly.pdbx_seq_one_letter_code
_entity_poly.pdbx_strand_id
1 'polypeptide(L)'
;MQHFVKVIQGYIANQILHVTWCEFGNKLSSVGNLEEIHRTHAEYLNKAIFRGLLTEKAAPVMNIIHSIFSLILKFRSQLISQAWGFDAAKQMAVHPNFALMQQSYNTFKYYSHFLFKVVTKLVNRGYQPHLEDFLLRINFNNYYKDN
;
A
#
# COMPACT_ATOMS: atom_id res chain seq x y z
N MET A 1 -1.26 -11.35 0.23
CA MET A 1 0.02 -10.64 0.01
C MET A 1 0.10 -10.01 -1.37
N GLN A 2 0.05 -10.77 -2.47
CA GLN A 2 0.14 -10.18 -3.83
C GLN A 2 -0.94 -9.13 -4.12
N HIS A 3 -2.20 -9.38 -3.72
CA HIS A 3 -3.29 -8.40 -3.82
C HIS A 3 -2.93 -7.06 -3.18
N PHE A 4 -2.39 -7.09 -1.96
CA PHE A 4 -1.96 -5.90 -1.23
C PHE A 4 -0.94 -5.07 -2.02
N VAL A 5 0.10 -5.72 -2.55
CA VAL A 5 1.14 -5.04 -3.35
C VAL A 5 0.54 -4.39 -4.60
N LYS A 6 -0.33 -5.11 -5.32
CA LYS A 6 -1.01 -4.58 -6.52
C LYS A 6 -1.88 -3.37 -6.21
N VAL A 7 -2.61 -3.40 -5.09
CA VAL A 7 -3.46 -2.27 -4.67
C VAL A 7 -2.62 -1.05 -4.32
N ILE A 8 -1.53 -1.21 -3.55
CA ILE A 8 -0.61 -0.10 -3.22
C ILE A 8 0.02 0.48 -4.49
N GLN A 9 0.51 -0.38 -5.39
CA GLN A 9 1.08 0.07 -6.66
C GLN A 9 0.06 0.84 -7.52
N GLY A 10 -1.18 0.33 -7.62
CA GLY A 10 -2.26 0.99 -8.34
C GLY A 10 -2.64 2.34 -7.72
N TYR A 11 -2.64 2.44 -6.39
CA TYR A 11 -2.85 3.69 -5.67
C TYR A 11 -1.78 4.73 -6.02
N ILE A 12 -0.49 4.34 -5.98
CA ILE A 12 0.63 5.23 -6.31
C ILE A 12 0.51 5.70 -7.77
N ALA A 13 0.31 4.78 -8.71
CA ALA A 13 0.21 5.10 -10.13
C ALA A 13 -0.96 6.07 -10.42
N ASN A 14 -2.13 5.80 -9.85
CA ASN A 14 -3.31 6.63 -10.12
C ASN A 14 -3.25 7.96 -9.35
N GLN A 15 -3.17 7.91 -8.02
CA GLN A 15 -3.35 9.10 -7.18
C GLN A 15 -2.14 10.03 -7.18
N ILE A 16 -0.94 9.50 -7.34
CA ILE A 16 0.33 10.25 -7.21
C ILE A 16 0.99 10.53 -8.55
N LEU A 17 0.93 9.62 -9.53
CA LEU A 17 1.55 9.88 -10.84
C LEU A 17 0.56 10.52 -11.81
N HIS A 18 -0.66 10.00 -11.91
CA HIS A 18 -1.63 10.48 -12.88
C HIS A 18 -2.41 11.71 -12.39
N VAL A 19 -3.15 11.59 -11.28
CA VAL A 19 -4.11 12.64 -10.86
C VAL A 19 -3.40 13.96 -10.51
N THR A 20 -2.31 13.92 -9.74
CA THR A 20 -1.56 15.15 -9.40
C THR A 20 -0.94 15.82 -10.62
N TRP A 21 -0.46 15.04 -11.59
CA TRP A 21 0.11 15.56 -12.84
C TRP A 21 -0.96 16.23 -13.70
N CYS A 22 -2.13 15.61 -13.86
CA CYS A 22 -3.24 16.23 -14.58
C CYS A 22 -3.68 17.55 -13.91
N GLU A 23 -3.80 17.55 -12.58
CA GLU A 23 -4.14 18.78 -11.82
C GLU A 23 -3.07 19.86 -11.99
N PHE A 24 -1.79 19.50 -11.98
CA PHE A 24 -0.68 20.41 -12.21
C PHE A 24 -0.70 20.97 -13.63
N GLY A 25 -0.82 20.13 -14.66
CA GLY A 25 -0.87 20.56 -16.06
C GLY A 25 -2.03 21.52 -16.34
N ASN A 26 -3.21 21.22 -15.78
CA ASN A 26 -4.37 22.12 -15.89
C ASN A 26 -4.09 23.48 -15.24
N LYS A 27 -3.55 23.51 -14.02
CA LYS A 27 -3.19 24.78 -13.35
C LYS A 27 -2.13 25.54 -14.12
N LEU A 28 -1.09 24.85 -14.59
CA LEU A 28 0.03 25.43 -15.31
C LEU A 28 -0.41 26.15 -16.58
N SER A 29 -1.47 25.66 -17.25
CA SER A 29 -2.02 26.30 -18.46
C SER A 29 -2.59 27.71 -18.23
N SER A 30 -2.94 28.04 -16.99
CA SER A 30 -3.51 29.35 -16.59
C SER A 30 -2.48 30.31 -15.99
N VAL A 31 -1.23 29.90 -15.85
CA VAL A 31 -0.18 30.68 -15.19
C VAL A 31 0.36 31.77 -16.12
N GLY A 32 0.47 33.01 -15.62
CA GLY A 32 0.89 34.17 -16.41
C GLY A 32 2.30 34.69 -16.12
N ASN A 33 2.95 34.25 -15.05
CA ASN A 33 4.25 34.79 -14.63
C ASN A 33 5.13 33.74 -13.91
N LEU A 34 6.42 34.06 -13.77
CA LEU A 34 7.42 33.15 -13.20
C LEU A 34 7.15 32.77 -11.74
N GLU A 35 6.65 33.71 -10.94
CA GLU A 35 6.34 33.46 -9.52
C GLU A 35 5.20 32.44 -9.39
N GLU A 36 4.16 32.58 -10.20
CA GLU A 36 3.06 31.63 -10.28
C GLU A 36 3.54 30.25 -10.75
N ILE A 37 4.46 30.16 -11.73
CA ILE A 37 5.03 28.87 -12.16
C ILE A 37 5.68 28.18 -10.97
N HIS A 38 6.52 28.92 -10.24
CA HIS A 38 7.24 28.39 -9.08
C HIS A 38 6.27 27.91 -7.99
N ARG A 39 5.25 28.72 -7.66
CA ARG A 39 4.22 28.35 -6.68
C ARG A 39 3.44 27.12 -7.11
N THR A 40 2.96 27.07 -8.35
CA THR A 40 2.17 25.94 -8.87
C THR A 40 2.97 24.65 -8.89
N HIS A 41 4.26 24.71 -9.22
CA HIS A 41 5.16 23.56 -9.13
C HIS A 41 5.38 23.10 -7.68
N ALA A 42 5.62 24.03 -6.75
CA ALA A 42 5.76 23.70 -5.32
C ALA A 42 4.49 23.05 -4.76
N GLU A 43 3.31 23.54 -5.12
CA GLU A 43 2.02 22.93 -4.77
C GLU A 43 1.90 21.49 -5.31
N TYR A 44 2.30 21.26 -6.56
CA TYR A 44 2.29 19.93 -7.16
C TYR A 44 3.14 18.93 -6.36
N LEU A 45 4.38 19.30 -6.02
CA LEU A 45 5.28 18.46 -5.24
C LEU A 45 4.74 18.19 -3.83
N ASN A 46 4.28 19.24 -3.15
CA ASN A 46 3.69 19.11 -1.82
C ASN A 46 2.46 18.18 -1.84
N LYS A 47 1.63 18.28 -2.89
CA LYS A 47 0.47 17.42 -3.05
C LYS A 47 0.86 15.96 -3.34
N ALA A 48 1.89 15.73 -4.14
CA ALA A 48 2.42 14.39 -4.40
C ALA A 48 2.98 13.74 -3.12
N ILE A 49 3.78 14.46 -2.33
CA ILE A 49 4.32 14.00 -1.04
C ILE A 49 3.17 13.68 -0.07
N PHE A 50 2.17 14.57 0.01
CA PHE A 50 1.01 14.39 0.87
C PHE A 50 0.20 13.15 0.49
N ARG A 51 -0.14 12.98 -0.80
CA ARG A 51 -0.86 11.80 -1.30
C ARG A 51 -0.05 10.51 -1.18
N GLY A 52 1.28 10.60 -1.24
CA GLY A 52 2.18 9.48 -1.00
C GLY A 52 2.25 8.99 0.44
N LEU A 53 1.56 9.64 1.38
CA LEU A 53 1.67 9.36 2.82
C LEU A 53 3.13 9.51 3.31
N LEU A 54 3.92 10.36 2.64
CA LEU A 54 5.34 10.60 2.93
C LEU A 54 5.57 11.80 3.85
N THR A 55 4.51 12.31 4.47
CA THR A 55 4.62 13.40 5.46
C THR A 55 4.91 12.85 6.84
N GLU A 56 5.53 13.67 7.69
CA GLU A 56 5.79 13.32 9.09
C GLU A 56 4.51 12.90 9.84
N LYS A 57 3.39 13.59 9.56
CA LYS A 57 2.08 13.26 10.15
C LYS A 57 1.57 11.88 9.73
N ALA A 58 1.93 11.41 8.54
CA ALA A 58 1.55 10.10 8.00
C ALA A 58 2.58 8.99 8.33
N ALA A 59 3.71 9.33 8.95
CA ALA A 59 4.78 8.38 9.26
C ALA A 59 4.31 7.12 10.01
N PRO A 60 3.38 7.18 10.99
CA PRO A 60 2.88 5.97 11.65
C PRO A 60 2.21 4.98 10.67
N VAL A 61 1.48 5.49 9.67
CA VAL A 61 0.84 4.67 8.64
C VAL A 61 1.91 4.07 7.72
N MET A 62 2.88 4.87 7.31
CA MET A 62 3.96 4.43 6.44
C MET A 62 4.82 3.34 7.09
N ASN A 63 5.07 3.44 8.41
CA ASN A 63 5.78 2.41 9.17
C ASN A 63 5.05 1.06 9.17
N ILE A 64 3.72 1.06 9.22
CA ILE A 64 2.92 -0.17 9.08
C ILE A 64 3.07 -0.74 7.67
N ILE A 65 3.02 0.10 6.63
CA ILE A 65 3.22 -0.33 5.23
C ILE A 65 4.62 -0.95 5.04
N HIS A 66 5.68 -0.34 5.58
CA HIS A 66 7.03 -0.90 5.56
C HIS A 66 7.14 -2.25 6.29
N SER A 67 6.45 -2.38 7.42
CA SER A 67 6.39 -3.65 8.17
C SER A 67 5.70 -4.75 7.34
N ILE A 68 4.62 -4.40 6.64
CA ILE A 68 3.91 -5.31 5.73
C ILE A 68 4.82 -5.72 4.56
N PHE A 69 5.50 -4.77 3.91
CA PHE A 69 6.42 -5.09 2.82
C PHE A 69 7.58 -5.99 3.27
N SER A 70 8.16 -5.72 4.44
CA SER A 70 9.18 -6.57 5.04
C SER A 70 8.70 -8.01 5.23
N LEU A 71 7.45 -8.20 5.66
CA LEU A 71 6.84 -9.54 5.80
C LEU A 71 6.63 -10.23 4.47
N ILE A 72 6.22 -9.50 3.42
CA ILE A 72 6.05 -10.05 2.08
C ILE A 72 7.40 -10.51 1.50
N LEU A 73 8.45 -9.71 1.67
CA LEU A 73 9.80 -10.07 1.25
C LEU A 73 10.31 -11.28 2.05
N LYS A 74 10.12 -11.30 3.37
CA LYS A 74 10.47 -12.44 4.23
C LYS A 74 9.76 -13.72 3.78
N PHE A 75 8.46 -13.66 3.53
CA PHE A 75 7.67 -14.80 3.03
C PHE A 75 8.24 -15.31 1.70
N ARG A 76 8.53 -14.41 0.75
CA ARG A 76 9.12 -14.79 -0.54
C ARG A 76 10.49 -15.45 -0.35
N SER A 77 11.35 -14.90 0.50
CA SER A 77 12.67 -15.48 0.77
C SER A 77 12.56 -16.88 1.39
N GLN A 78 11.59 -17.12 2.28
CA GLN A 78 11.32 -18.44 2.86
C GLN A 78 10.82 -19.47 1.83
N LEU A 79 10.05 -19.02 0.84
CA LEU A 79 9.50 -19.85 -0.23
C LEU A 79 10.57 -20.29 -1.24
N ILE A 80 11.54 -19.42 -1.55
CA ILE A 80 12.58 -19.72 -2.54
C ILE A 80 13.83 -20.35 -1.94
N SER A 81 13.96 -20.34 -0.62
CA SER A 81 15.19 -20.81 0.04
C SER A 81 15.36 -22.32 0.05
N GLN A 82 14.30 -23.09 -0.19
CA GLN A 82 14.30 -24.55 -0.23
C GLN A 82 13.42 -25.04 -1.38
N ALA A 83 13.70 -26.24 -1.88
CA ALA A 83 12.86 -26.88 -2.89
C ALA A 83 11.63 -27.54 -2.24
N TRP A 84 10.59 -27.71 -3.04
CA TRP A 84 9.45 -28.54 -2.67
C TRP A 84 9.86 -30.02 -2.71
N GLY A 85 9.47 -30.77 -1.69
CA GLY A 85 9.56 -32.22 -1.65
C GLY A 85 8.18 -32.87 -1.84
N PHE A 86 8.16 -34.17 -2.08
CA PHE A 86 6.93 -34.95 -2.12
C PHE A 86 6.92 -35.94 -0.94
N ASP A 87 5.88 -35.86 -0.11
CA ASP A 87 5.63 -36.83 0.95
C ASP A 87 4.79 -37.97 0.36
N ALA A 88 5.43 -39.12 0.10
CA ALA A 88 4.79 -40.29 -0.48
C ALA A 88 3.73 -40.92 0.43
N ALA A 89 3.84 -40.77 1.75
CA ALA A 89 2.86 -41.31 2.69
C ALA A 89 1.58 -40.47 2.71
N LYS A 90 1.71 -39.14 2.60
CA LYS A 90 0.58 -38.21 2.59
C LYS A 90 0.08 -37.82 1.20
N GLN A 91 0.75 -38.27 0.14
CA GLN A 91 0.47 -37.94 -1.26
C GLN A 91 0.36 -36.43 -1.50
N MET A 92 1.27 -35.64 -0.90
CA MET A 92 1.24 -34.18 -0.96
C MET A 92 2.62 -33.55 -1.09
N ALA A 93 2.65 -32.39 -1.74
CA ALA A 93 3.83 -31.55 -1.80
C ALA A 93 4.07 -30.91 -0.42
N VAL A 94 5.30 -31.04 0.08
CA VAL A 94 5.73 -30.50 1.37
C VAL A 94 6.87 -29.51 1.16
N HIS A 95 6.86 -28.44 1.94
CA HIS A 95 7.94 -27.46 1.95
C HIS A 95 8.54 -27.40 3.36
N PRO A 96 9.86 -27.57 3.55
CA PRO A 96 10.47 -27.57 4.89
C PRO A 96 10.14 -26.32 5.71
N ASN A 97 10.08 -25.15 5.05
CA ASN A 97 9.74 -23.87 5.69
C ASN A 97 8.25 -23.55 5.75
N PHE A 98 7.34 -24.50 5.48
CA PHE A 98 5.90 -24.21 5.41
C PHE A 98 5.35 -23.58 6.69
N ALA A 99 5.75 -24.08 7.87
CA ALA A 99 5.34 -23.53 9.16
C ALA A 99 5.81 -22.06 9.33
N LEU A 100 7.05 -21.75 8.92
CA LEU A 100 7.60 -20.39 8.97
C LEU A 100 6.88 -19.45 7.99
N MET A 101 6.53 -19.93 6.81
CA MET A 101 5.73 -19.19 5.83
C MET A 101 4.34 -18.89 6.39
N GLN A 102 3.70 -19.87 7.03
CA GLN A 102 2.38 -19.69 7.64
C GLN A 102 2.41 -18.66 8.79
N GLN A 103 3.46 -18.68 9.62
CA GLN A 103 3.66 -17.66 10.65
C GLN A 103 3.81 -16.25 10.03
N SER A 104 4.68 -16.09 9.04
CA SER A 104 4.86 -14.81 8.33
C SER A 104 3.57 -14.32 7.69
N TYR A 105 2.77 -15.24 7.13
CA TYR A 105 1.46 -14.93 6.57
C TYR A 105 0.43 -14.49 7.62
N ASN A 106 0.40 -15.12 8.79
CA ASN A 106 -0.48 -14.72 9.88
C ASN A 106 -0.11 -13.33 10.43
N THR A 107 1.18 -13.04 10.60
CA THR A 107 1.65 -11.71 10.98
C THR A 107 1.30 -10.67 9.92
N PHE A 108 1.43 -11.00 8.62
CA PHE A 108 0.97 -10.15 7.54
C PHE A 108 -0.54 -9.85 7.64
N LYS A 109 -1.39 -10.86 7.87
CA LYS A 109 -2.83 -10.65 8.02
C LYS A 109 -3.14 -9.69 9.17
N TYR A 110 -2.48 -9.87 10.31
CA TYR A 110 -2.62 -8.98 11.46
C TYR A 110 -2.30 -7.52 11.11
N TYR A 111 -1.11 -7.24 10.55
CA TYR A 111 -0.74 -5.87 10.18
C TYR A 111 -1.60 -5.30 9.05
N SER A 112 -2.01 -6.13 8.09
CA SER A 112 -2.88 -5.70 6.98
C SER A 112 -4.25 -5.27 7.49
N HIS A 113 -4.82 -6.01 8.44
CA HIS A 113 -6.09 -5.68 9.08
C HIS A 113 -5.95 -4.46 10.01
N PHE A 114 -4.83 -4.35 10.73
CA PHE A 114 -4.51 -3.17 11.53
C PHE A 114 -4.40 -1.90 10.65
N LEU A 115 -3.68 -1.97 9.53
CA LEU A 115 -3.59 -0.87 8.56
C LEU A 115 -4.98 -0.45 8.07
N PHE A 116 -5.82 -1.41 7.67
CA PHE A 116 -7.18 -1.14 7.22
C PHE A 116 -7.98 -0.37 8.30
N LYS A 117 -7.91 -0.81 9.57
CA LYS A 117 -8.56 -0.11 10.69
C LYS A 117 -8.00 1.31 10.91
N VAL A 118 -6.68 1.50 10.81
CA VAL A 118 -6.04 2.82 10.96
C VAL A 118 -6.45 3.77 9.84
N VAL A 119 -6.38 3.33 8.58
CA VAL A 119 -6.72 4.18 7.42
C VAL A 119 -8.21 4.51 7.41
N THR A 120 -9.08 3.57 7.78
CA THR A 120 -10.52 3.83 7.94
C THR A 120 -10.78 4.92 8.98
N LYS A 121 -10.11 4.87 10.13
CA LYS A 121 -10.22 5.92 11.16
C LYS A 121 -9.74 7.28 10.67
N LEU A 122 -8.69 7.32 9.86
CA LEU A 122 -8.19 8.57 9.28
C LEU A 122 -9.21 9.18 8.32
N VAL A 123 -9.71 8.38 7.38
CA VAL A 123 -10.74 8.79 6.42
C VAL A 123 -12.00 9.30 7.12
N ASN A 124 -12.50 8.57 8.12
CA ASN A 124 -13.69 8.98 8.89
C ASN A 124 -13.52 10.31 9.66
N ARG A 125 -12.27 10.74 9.91
CA ARG A 125 -11.94 12.04 10.51
C ARG A 125 -11.75 13.14 9.46
N GLY A 126 -12.04 12.86 8.19
CA GLY A 126 -11.84 13.77 7.07
C GLY A 126 -10.40 13.85 6.57
N TYR A 127 -9.51 12.94 7.00
CA TYR A 127 -8.14 12.93 6.51
C TYR A 127 -8.08 12.30 5.11
N GLN A 128 -7.70 13.11 4.11
CA GLN A 128 -7.37 12.68 2.75
C GLN A 128 -8.45 11.87 2.02
N PRO A 129 -9.38 12.53 1.28
CA PRO A 129 -10.47 11.85 0.55
C PRO A 129 -10.01 10.76 -0.43
N HIS A 130 -8.82 10.90 -1.03
CA HIS A 130 -8.28 9.90 -1.96
C HIS A 130 -7.93 8.55 -1.29
N LEU A 131 -7.86 8.49 0.04
CA LEU A 131 -7.71 7.23 0.77
C LEU A 131 -8.99 6.39 0.77
N GLU A 132 -10.15 6.96 0.45
CA GLU A 132 -11.40 6.19 0.27
C GLU A 132 -11.28 5.19 -0.89
N ASP A 133 -10.76 5.63 -2.04
CA ASP A 133 -10.49 4.75 -3.18
C ASP A 133 -9.49 3.64 -2.82
N PHE A 134 -8.47 3.96 -2.01
CA PHE A 134 -7.55 2.97 -1.48
C PHE A 134 -8.26 1.94 -0.58
N LEU A 135 -9.12 2.39 0.35
CA LEU A 135 -9.88 1.51 1.25
C LEU A 135 -10.85 0.61 0.49
N LEU A 136 -11.51 1.13 -0.54
CA LEU A 136 -12.40 0.36 -1.39
C LEU A 136 -11.65 -0.77 -2.12
N ARG A 137 -10.50 -0.45 -2.71
CA ARG A 137 -9.68 -1.43 -3.44
C ARG A 137 -9.06 -2.47 -2.52
N ILE A 138 -8.56 -2.06 -1.36
CA ILE A 138 -7.89 -3.00 -0.45
C ILE A 138 -8.90 -3.94 0.21
N ASN A 139 -10.11 -3.47 0.49
CA ASN A 139 -11.22 -4.25 1.07
C ASN A 139 -12.14 -4.87 0.01
N PHE A 140 -11.62 -5.09 -1.21
CA PHE A 140 -12.39 -5.73 -2.28
C PHE A 140 -12.95 -7.08 -1.80
N ASN A 141 -14.20 -7.38 -2.19
CA ASN A 141 -14.95 -8.54 -1.73
C ASN A 141 -15.05 -8.67 -0.20
N ASN A 142 -15.00 -7.55 0.53
CA ASN A 142 -15.09 -7.54 1.98
C ASN A 142 -13.98 -8.35 2.68
N TYR A 143 -12.78 -8.37 2.10
CA TYR A 143 -11.65 -9.16 2.61
C TYR A 143 -11.32 -8.91 4.10
N TYR A 144 -11.60 -7.72 4.63
CA TYR A 144 -11.38 -7.37 6.04
C TYR A 144 -12.65 -7.31 6.89
N LYS A 145 -13.81 -7.79 6.41
CA LYS A 145 -14.95 -7.96 7.31
C LYS A 145 -14.58 -8.96 8.41
N ASP A 146 -14.84 -8.57 9.65
CA ASP A 146 -14.77 -9.49 10.79
C ASP A 146 -15.90 -10.53 10.55
N ASN A 147 -15.52 -11.81 10.38
CA ASN A 147 -16.47 -12.93 10.34
C ASN A 147 -17.03 -13.19 11.74
#